data_AF-A0A0C3Q1X3-F1
#
_entry.id   AF-A0A0C3Q1X3-F1
#
_cell.length_a   1.000
_cell.length_b   1.000
_cell.length_c   1.000
_cell.angle_alpha   90.00
_cell.angle_beta   90.00
_cell.angle_gamma   90.00
#
_symmetry.space_group_name_H-M   'P 1'
#
loop_
_entity.id
_entity.type
_entity.pdbx_description
1 polymer ?
#
loop_
_entity_poly.entity_id
_entity_poly.type
_entity_poly.pdbx_seq_one_letter_code
_entity_poly.pdbx_strand_id
1 'polypeptide(L)'
;MNNVDYLDQTRPFFVKIGKGGLLEAFDKLDKLLVEAGYPAIISKKEPVSWIGREITLGQIGLINHGGLPKILSKPGRYPPFPLRNWWARSFEGRKEISDTVIEFNGLTVVQVSQNQAAVVSDPQNQIFVIKNGGFVALATQGSYSVLSVVDQTHLPNVITDQTTKAILGHWHEVKMRSRMGPANAAHEFVVATFLDIPANNCAILQKGDELEILPAGQHCITNPNITLRKLFTRGECQTEMPTKD
;
A
#
# COMPACT_ATOMS: atom_id res chain seq x y z
N MET A 1 14.40 3.45 -22.40
CA MET A 1 15.08 3.20 -21.10
C MET A 1 14.42 2.00 -20.47
N ASN A 2 15.16 0.92 -20.22
CA ASN A 2 14.65 -0.27 -19.54
C ASN A 2 14.22 0.14 -18.13
N ASN A 3 12.92 0.31 -17.93
CA ASN A 3 12.34 0.65 -16.64
C ASN A 3 12.42 -0.63 -15.81
N VAL A 4 13.55 -0.83 -15.11
CA VAL A 4 13.65 -1.86 -14.07
C VAL A 4 12.47 -1.60 -13.14
N ASP A 5 11.58 -2.59 -13.00
CA ASP A 5 10.40 -2.46 -12.15
C ASP A 5 10.88 -1.92 -10.80
N TYR A 6 10.22 -0.88 -10.28
CA TYR A 6 10.68 -0.15 -9.11
C TYR A 6 10.93 -1.10 -7.92
N LEU A 7 10.18 -2.19 -7.88
CA LEU A 7 10.29 -3.25 -6.87
C LEU A 7 11.43 -4.26 -7.11
N ASP A 8 12.10 -4.21 -8.27
CA ASP A 8 13.26 -5.04 -8.62
C ASP A 8 14.59 -4.35 -8.31
N GLN A 9 14.55 -3.08 -7.88
CA GLN A 9 15.70 -2.42 -7.30
C GLN A 9 16.08 -3.09 -5.99
N THR A 10 17.37 -3.39 -5.80
CA THR A 10 17.87 -4.01 -4.58
C THR A 10 17.74 -3.04 -3.41
N ARG A 11 16.68 -3.18 -2.63
CA ARG A 11 16.41 -2.41 -1.42
C ARG A 11 16.83 -3.22 -0.20
N PRO A 12 17.63 -2.66 0.73
CA PRO A 12 17.98 -3.37 1.94
C PRO A 12 16.71 -3.64 2.76
N PHE A 13 16.57 -4.87 3.25
CA PHE A 13 15.48 -5.30 4.14
C PHE A 13 14.07 -5.11 3.57
N PHE A 14 13.91 -5.21 2.25
CA PHE A 14 12.62 -5.24 1.56
C PHE A 14 12.41 -6.61 0.91
N VAL A 15 11.33 -7.30 1.26
CA VAL A 15 11.02 -8.64 0.77
C VAL A 15 9.61 -8.68 0.20
N LYS A 16 9.47 -9.02 -1.08
CA LYS A 16 8.16 -9.28 -1.71
C LYS A 16 7.51 -10.53 -1.10
N ILE A 17 6.20 -10.46 -0.82
CA ILE A 17 5.42 -11.60 -0.37
C ILE A 17 5.13 -12.48 -1.59
N GLY A 18 5.70 -13.68 -1.59
CA GLY A 18 5.55 -14.67 -2.64
C GLY A 18 4.48 -15.73 -2.31
N LYS A 19 4.59 -16.88 -2.98
CA LYS A 19 3.62 -17.99 -2.84
C LYS A 19 3.56 -18.61 -1.44
N GLY A 20 4.64 -18.62 -0.66
CA GLY A 20 4.61 -19.11 0.72
C GLY A 20 4.09 -18.09 1.74
N GLY A 21 3.57 -16.95 1.28
CA GLY A 21 2.83 -15.99 2.10
C GLY A 21 3.72 -15.19 3.06
N LEU A 22 3.07 -14.58 4.05
CA LEU A 22 3.68 -13.61 4.95
C LEU A 22 4.79 -14.24 5.83
N LEU A 23 4.59 -15.46 6.32
CA LEU A 23 5.55 -16.11 7.22
C LEU A 23 6.88 -16.41 6.52
N GLU A 24 6.84 -16.88 5.27
CA GLU A 24 8.05 -17.09 4.46
C GLU A 24 8.78 -15.76 4.20
N ALA A 25 8.03 -14.67 3.99
CA ALA A 25 8.60 -13.34 3.81
C ALA A 25 9.28 -12.83 5.10
N PHE A 26 8.70 -13.09 6.28
CA PHE A 26 9.35 -12.80 7.56
C PHE A 26 10.64 -13.60 7.75
N ASP A 27 10.63 -14.90 7.43
CA ASP A 27 11.83 -15.74 7.55
C ASP A 27 12.96 -15.24 6.64
N LYS A 28 12.64 -14.81 5.42
CA LYS A 28 13.60 -14.21 4.49
C LYS A 28 14.14 -12.87 5.02
N LEU A 29 13.26 -12.01 5.50
CA LEU A 29 13.66 -10.73 6.08
C LEU A 29 14.55 -10.90 7.31
N ASP A 30 14.21 -11.84 8.19
CA ASP A 30 15.00 -12.18 9.38
C ASP A 30 16.41 -12.64 9.02
N LYS A 31 16.53 -13.52 8.02
CA LYS A 31 17.84 -13.97 7.49
C LYS A 31 18.66 -12.80 6.95
N LEU A 32 18.07 -11.96 6.10
CA LEU A 32 18.75 -10.78 5.55
C LEU A 32 19.24 -9.83 6.66
N LEU A 33 18.45 -9.64 7.71
CA LEU A 33 18.83 -8.82 8.86
C LEU A 33 20.00 -9.42 9.63
N VAL A 34 19.93 -10.72 9.96
CA VAL A 34 20.99 -11.41 10.70
C VAL A 34 22.29 -11.45 9.89
N GLU A 35 22.22 -11.71 8.59
CA GLU A 35 23.38 -11.72 7.68
C GLU A 35 24.05 -10.34 7.59
N ALA A 36 23.25 -9.27 7.64
CA ALA A 36 23.74 -7.89 7.67
C ALA A 36 24.20 -7.42 9.07
N GLY A 37 24.16 -8.28 10.09
CA GLY A 37 24.58 -7.97 11.46
C GLY A 37 23.53 -7.25 12.31
N TYR A 38 22.29 -7.14 11.83
CA TYR A 38 21.16 -6.58 12.60
C TYR A 38 20.54 -7.65 13.51
N PRO A 39 19.86 -7.24 14.60
CA PRO A 39 19.10 -8.15 15.43
C PRO A 39 17.97 -8.82 14.63
N ALA A 40 17.78 -10.13 14.84
CA ALA A 40 16.63 -10.86 14.32
C ALA A 40 15.31 -10.15 14.67
N ILE A 41 14.28 -10.29 13.83
CA ILE A 41 12.90 -9.86 14.11
C ILE A 41 12.03 -11.03 14.57
N ILE A 42 12.37 -12.27 14.22
CA ILE A 42 11.62 -13.44 14.69
C ILE A 42 12.04 -13.77 16.12
N SER A 43 11.04 -13.94 16.98
CA SER A 43 11.26 -14.29 18.37
C SER A 43 11.51 -15.79 18.51
N LYS A 44 12.55 -16.17 19.26
CA LYS A 44 12.85 -17.57 19.62
C LYS A 44 11.97 -18.10 20.76
N LYS A 45 11.02 -17.31 21.27
CA LYS A 45 10.17 -17.72 22.37
C LYS A 45 9.23 -18.83 21.95
N GLU A 46 9.01 -19.77 22.86
CA GLU A 46 8.04 -20.85 22.67
C GLU A 46 6.78 -20.60 23.50
N PRO A 47 5.61 -20.98 22.98
CA PRO A 47 4.37 -20.90 23.73
C PRO A 47 4.36 -21.91 24.88
N VAL A 48 3.65 -21.59 25.96
CA VAL A 48 3.34 -22.48 27.09
C VAL A 48 1.86 -22.83 27.09
N SER A 49 1.49 -23.91 27.77
CA SER A 49 0.11 -24.41 27.78
C SER A 49 -0.82 -23.72 28.78
N TRP A 50 -0.29 -23.17 29.87
CA TRP A 50 -1.08 -22.92 31.09
C TRP A 50 -1.28 -21.44 31.45
N ILE A 51 -0.50 -20.50 30.90
CA ILE A 51 -0.60 -19.09 31.27
C ILE A 51 -0.23 -18.14 30.12
N GLY A 52 -0.92 -17.00 30.06
CA GLY A 52 -0.51 -15.83 29.31
C GLY A 52 -1.35 -15.48 28.08
N ARG A 53 -0.83 -14.57 27.26
CA ARG A 53 -1.54 -14.02 26.10
C ARG A 53 -1.55 -15.04 24.97
N GLU A 54 -2.74 -15.45 24.56
CA GLU A 54 -2.95 -16.46 23.52
C GLU A 54 -2.83 -15.88 22.11
N ILE A 55 -2.05 -16.52 21.25
CA ILE A 55 -2.01 -16.23 19.81
C ILE A 55 -2.72 -17.38 19.11
N THR A 56 -3.80 -17.08 18.40
CA THR A 56 -4.56 -18.09 17.65
C THR A 56 -3.91 -18.39 16.30
N LEU A 57 -4.32 -19.48 15.68
CA LEU A 57 -3.90 -19.80 14.31
C LEU A 57 -4.37 -18.68 13.36
N GLY A 58 -3.50 -18.24 12.45
CA GLY A 58 -3.79 -17.11 11.55
C GLY A 58 -3.44 -15.74 12.13
N GLN A 59 -2.97 -15.67 13.38
CA GLN A 59 -2.50 -14.43 14.01
C GLN A 59 -0.99 -14.46 14.25
N ILE A 60 -0.40 -13.27 14.29
CA ILE A 60 0.95 -13.02 14.76
C ILE A 60 0.92 -12.14 16.01
N GLY A 61 1.87 -12.36 16.91
CA GLY A 61 2.07 -11.51 18.08
C GLY A 61 3.17 -10.49 17.83
N LEU A 62 2.95 -9.26 18.28
CA LEU A 62 3.91 -8.17 18.18
C LEU A 62 4.47 -7.84 19.57
N ILE A 63 5.80 -7.89 19.68
CA ILE A 63 6.54 -7.55 20.89
C ILE A 63 7.49 -6.41 20.55
N ASN A 64 7.45 -5.33 21.33
CA ASN A 64 8.47 -4.31 21.33
C ASN A 64 9.65 -4.81 22.17
N HIS A 65 10.85 -4.81 21.61
CA HIS A 65 12.09 -5.20 22.26
C HIS A 65 13.10 -4.05 22.23
N GLY A 66 12.95 -3.09 23.14
CA GLY A 66 13.83 -1.91 23.25
C GLY A 66 13.77 -1.02 22.01
N GLY A 67 12.58 -0.86 21.42
CA GLY A 67 12.36 -0.13 20.17
C GLY A 67 12.41 -1.00 18.91
N LEU A 68 12.87 -2.25 19.00
CA LEU A 68 12.92 -3.17 17.85
C LEU A 68 11.64 -4.03 17.78
N PRO A 69 11.08 -4.25 16.59
CA PRO A 69 9.93 -5.13 16.42
C PRO A 69 10.36 -6.59 16.55
N LYS A 70 9.62 -7.37 17.34
CA LYS A 70 9.76 -8.81 17.46
C LYS A 70 8.43 -9.49 17.17
N ILE A 71 8.48 -10.54 16.35
CA ILE A 71 7.30 -11.26 15.86
C ILE A 71 7.22 -12.64 16.52
N LEU A 72 6.05 -12.99 17.03
CA LEU A 72 5.68 -14.33 17.46
C LEU A 72 4.83 -14.99 16.36
N SER A 73 5.39 -15.99 15.69
CA SER A 73 4.71 -16.73 14.61
C SER A 73 4.04 -18.02 15.07
N LYS A 74 4.45 -18.60 16.20
CA LYS A 74 3.88 -19.87 16.70
C LYS A 74 2.58 -19.59 17.48
N PRO A 75 1.47 -20.30 17.18
CA PRO A 75 0.24 -20.19 17.97
C PRO A 75 0.43 -20.80 19.36
N GLY A 76 -0.31 -20.30 20.34
CA GLY A 76 -0.27 -20.75 21.74
C GLY A 76 -0.20 -19.60 22.73
N ARG A 77 -0.07 -19.91 24.03
CA ARG A 77 -0.07 -18.88 25.09
C ARG A 77 1.34 -18.45 25.43
N TYR A 78 1.56 -17.14 25.51
CA TYR A 78 2.85 -16.58 25.88
C TYR A 78 2.73 -15.95 27.26
N PRO A 79 3.45 -16.46 28.27
CA PRO A 79 3.36 -15.96 29.63
C PRO A 79 3.66 -14.44 29.62
N PRO A 80 2.89 -13.62 30.36
CA PRO A 80 3.35 -12.27 30.64
C PRO A 80 4.74 -12.39 31.27
N PHE A 81 5.67 -11.55 30.82
CA PHE A 81 7.08 -11.63 31.17
C PHE A 81 7.25 -11.83 32.68
N PRO A 82 8.14 -12.72 33.15
CA PRO A 82 8.69 -12.46 34.48
C PRO A 82 10.23 -12.59 34.47
N LEU A 83 10.87 -11.70 35.24
CA LEU A 83 12.18 -11.86 35.90
C LEU A 83 13.48 -11.41 35.20
N ARG A 84 13.54 -11.09 33.89
CA ARG A 84 14.75 -10.43 33.33
C ARG A 84 14.43 -9.59 32.08
N ASN A 85 14.83 -8.31 32.09
CA ASN A 85 14.60 -7.31 31.02
C ASN A 85 13.12 -6.94 30.76
N TRP A 86 12.29 -6.86 31.81
CA TRP A 86 10.89 -6.42 31.70
C TRP A 86 10.76 -5.00 31.11
N TRP A 87 11.65 -4.08 31.48
CA TRP A 87 11.58 -2.68 31.06
C TRP A 87 11.79 -2.46 29.55
N ALA A 88 12.47 -3.39 28.88
CA ALA A 88 12.74 -3.29 27.45
C ALA A 88 11.81 -4.17 26.60
N ARG A 89 10.82 -4.85 27.20
CA ARG A 89 9.99 -5.81 26.48
C ARG A 89 8.50 -5.69 26.81
N SER A 90 7.74 -5.08 25.90
CA SER A 90 6.28 -4.96 25.98
C SER A 90 5.59 -5.74 24.87
N PHE A 91 4.49 -6.42 25.19
CA PHE A 91 3.60 -7.00 24.19
C PHE A 91 2.62 -5.92 23.74
N GLU A 92 2.67 -5.56 22.47
CA GLU A 92 1.94 -4.42 21.91
C GLU A 92 0.61 -4.86 21.28
N GLY A 93 0.51 -6.09 20.79
CA GLY A 93 -0.75 -6.56 20.23
C GLY A 93 -0.67 -7.87 19.45
N ARG A 94 -1.81 -8.22 18.87
CA ARG A 94 -1.98 -9.31 17.90
C ARG A 94 -2.44 -8.69 16.60
N LYS A 95 -1.97 -9.24 15.49
CA LYS A 95 -2.40 -8.87 14.15
C LYS A 95 -2.74 -10.11 13.35
N GLU A 96 -3.69 -10.00 12.46
CA GLU A 96 -4.04 -11.11 11.58
C GLU A 96 -3.03 -11.20 10.43
N ILE A 97 -2.71 -12.41 10.00
CA ILE A 97 -1.83 -12.62 8.83
C ILE A 97 -2.51 -12.12 7.54
N SER A 98 -3.84 -11.99 7.56
CA SER A 98 -4.66 -11.41 6.51
C SER A 98 -4.80 -9.89 6.57
N ASP A 99 -4.28 -9.23 7.62
CA ASP A 99 -4.36 -7.77 7.73
C ASP A 99 -3.67 -7.13 6.52
N THR A 100 -4.38 -6.21 5.87
CA THR A 100 -3.88 -5.52 4.67
C THR A 100 -2.63 -4.68 4.97
N VAL A 101 -2.57 -4.08 6.15
CA VAL A 101 -1.46 -3.22 6.58
C VAL A 101 -1.11 -3.53 8.03
N ILE A 102 0.18 -3.79 8.28
CA ILE A 102 0.73 -3.91 9.63
C ILE A 102 1.93 -2.98 9.73
N GLU A 103 1.81 -1.93 10.54
CA GLU A 103 2.90 -1.01 10.84
C GLU A 103 3.26 -1.15 12.32
N PHE A 104 4.53 -1.42 12.61
CA PHE A 104 5.00 -1.64 13.98
C PHE A 104 6.51 -1.39 14.13
N ASN A 105 6.90 -0.35 14.88
CA ASN A 105 8.31 -0.05 15.19
C ASN A 105 9.26 -0.12 13.97
N GLY A 106 8.87 0.51 12.85
CA GLY A 106 9.64 0.52 11.60
C GLY A 106 9.48 -0.72 10.72
N LEU A 107 8.78 -1.77 11.20
CA LEU A 107 8.30 -2.87 10.36
C LEU A 107 7.03 -2.43 9.64
N THR A 108 7.01 -2.56 8.32
CA THR A 108 5.85 -2.28 7.48
C THR A 108 5.55 -3.52 6.65
N VAL A 109 4.35 -4.06 6.83
CA VAL A 109 3.78 -5.15 6.03
C VAL A 109 2.62 -4.59 5.25
N VAL A 110 2.56 -4.92 3.96
CA VAL A 110 1.41 -4.61 3.12
C VAL A 110 1.03 -5.84 2.33
N GLN A 111 -0.26 -6.19 2.36
CA GLN A 111 -0.86 -7.28 1.61
C GLN A 111 -2.12 -6.77 0.92
N VAL A 112 -2.11 -6.73 -0.40
CA VAL A 112 -3.24 -6.30 -1.21
C VAL A 112 -3.78 -7.45 -2.05
N SER A 113 -5.11 -7.53 -2.09
CA SER A 113 -5.84 -8.47 -2.93
C SER A 113 -5.78 -8.08 -4.41
N GLN A 114 -6.40 -8.88 -5.28
CA GLN A 114 -6.33 -8.66 -6.73
C GLN A 114 -6.95 -7.34 -7.19
N ASN A 115 -8.03 -6.94 -6.53
CA ASN A 115 -8.76 -5.72 -6.84
C ASN A 115 -8.24 -4.50 -6.06
N GLN A 116 -7.28 -4.69 -5.17
CA GLN A 116 -6.75 -3.63 -4.32
C GLN A 116 -5.37 -3.19 -4.80
N ALA A 117 -5.04 -1.95 -4.47
CA ALA A 117 -3.73 -1.38 -4.67
C ALA A 117 -3.31 -0.59 -3.43
N ALA A 118 -2.06 -0.72 -3.01
CA ALA A 118 -1.51 0.09 -1.93
C ALA A 118 -0.55 1.12 -2.50
N VAL A 119 -0.75 2.38 -2.12
CA VAL A 119 0.15 3.49 -2.43
C VAL A 119 1.10 3.64 -1.24
N VAL A 120 2.40 3.51 -1.49
CA VAL A 120 3.42 3.49 -0.45
C VAL A 120 4.48 4.53 -0.77
N SER A 121 4.91 5.26 0.25
CA SER A 121 6.10 6.10 0.22
C SER A 121 7.27 5.33 0.80
N ASP A 122 8.40 5.33 0.10
CA ASP A 122 9.65 4.79 0.63
C ASP A 122 10.40 5.82 1.52
N PRO A 123 11.47 5.40 2.21
CA PRO A 123 12.31 6.29 3.01
C PRO A 123 12.96 7.45 2.24
N GLN A 124 13.04 7.36 0.92
CA GLN A 124 13.58 8.38 0.01
C GLN A 124 12.47 9.29 -0.55
N ASN A 125 11.25 9.21 -0.02
CA ASN A 125 10.04 9.91 -0.49
C ASN A 125 9.65 9.62 -1.95
N GLN A 126 10.06 8.46 -2.46
CA GLN A 126 9.58 7.96 -3.75
C GLN A 126 8.26 7.21 -3.54
N ILE A 127 7.30 7.50 -4.41
CA ILE A 127 5.98 6.88 -4.39
C ILE A 127 5.96 5.70 -5.34
N PHE A 128 5.42 4.59 -4.85
CA PHE A 128 5.18 3.41 -5.66
C PHE A 128 3.86 2.76 -5.28
N VAL A 129 3.34 1.97 -6.20
CA VAL A 129 2.05 1.29 -6.05
C VAL A 129 2.27 -0.20 -6.17
N ILE A 130 1.70 -0.93 -5.22
CA ILE A 130 1.71 -2.39 -5.19
C ILE A 130 0.32 -2.86 -5.56
N LYS A 131 0.25 -3.75 -6.54
CA LYS A 131 -0.97 -4.45 -6.96
C LYS A 131 -0.71 -5.94 -6.89
N ASN A 132 -1.75 -6.74 -6.62
CA ASN A 132 -1.68 -8.20 -6.69
C ASN A 132 -0.52 -8.82 -5.89
N GLY A 133 -0.49 -8.63 -4.56
CA GLY A 133 0.56 -9.21 -3.74
C GLY A 133 0.85 -8.39 -2.50
N GLY A 134 2.12 -8.32 -2.11
CA GLY A 134 2.50 -7.59 -0.91
C GLY A 134 4.00 -7.56 -0.68
N PHE A 135 4.40 -6.92 0.41
CA PHE A 135 5.78 -6.90 0.86
C PHE A 135 5.87 -6.81 2.38
N VAL A 136 7.04 -7.15 2.89
CA VAL A 136 7.47 -6.87 4.24
C VAL A 136 8.77 -6.08 4.15
N ALA A 137 8.85 -4.98 4.87
CA ALA A 137 10.09 -4.23 4.99
C ALA A 137 10.36 -3.80 6.43
N LEU A 138 11.64 -3.70 6.78
CA LEU A 138 12.10 -3.05 8.00
C LEU A 138 12.94 -1.84 7.62
N ALA A 139 12.47 -0.63 7.94
CA ALA A 139 13.24 0.57 7.71
C ALA A 139 14.25 0.78 8.86
N THR A 140 15.53 0.65 8.57
CA THR A 140 16.61 0.99 9.52
C THR A 140 16.91 2.49 9.55
N GLN A 141 16.65 3.19 8.44
CA GLN A 141 16.74 4.64 8.29
C GLN A 141 15.51 5.13 7.51
N GLY A 142 14.80 6.11 8.06
CA GLY A 142 13.50 6.57 7.55
C GLY A 142 12.38 5.56 7.80
N SER A 143 11.29 5.64 7.02
CA SER A 143 10.15 4.72 7.16
C SER A 143 9.50 4.44 5.82
N TYR A 144 8.98 3.22 5.66
CA TYR A 144 7.99 2.93 4.63
C TYR A 144 6.63 3.30 5.21
N SER A 145 5.92 4.22 4.55
CA SER A 145 4.60 4.68 4.99
C SER A 145 3.55 4.29 3.96
N VAL A 146 2.50 3.60 4.42
CA VAL A 146 1.34 3.32 3.59
C VAL A 146 0.44 4.55 3.57
N LEU A 147 0.33 5.17 2.39
CA LEU A 147 -0.46 6.40 2.22
C LEU A 147 -1.96 6.08 2.06
N SER A 148 -2.28 5.05 1.30
CA SER A 148 -3.66 4.61 1.09
C SER A 148 -3.70 3.19 0.55
N VAL A 149 -4.76 2.45 0.90
CA VAL A 149 -5.17 1.22 0.21
C VAL A 149 -6.46 1.52 -0.54
N VAL A 150 -6.44 1.34 -1.85
CA VAL A 150 -7.52 1.68 -2.75
C VAL A 150 -8.15 0.40 -3.30
N ASP A 151 -9.46 0.30 -3.21
CA ASP A 151 -10.24 -0.72 -3.93
C ASP A 151 -10.54 -0.21 -5.36
N GLN A 152 -9.98 -0.87 -6.36
CA GLN A 152 -10.04 -0.43 -7.77
C GLN A 152 -11.42 -0.68 -8.39
N THR A 153 -12.28 -1.52 -7.78
CA THR A 153 -13.65 -1.78 -8.30
C THR A 153 -14.70 -0.82 -7.75
N HIS A 154 -14.42 -0.11 -6.66
CA HIS A 154 -15.37 0.79 -6.00
C HIS A 154 -14.75 2.17 -5.77
N LEU A 155 -14.32 2.82 -6.86
CA LEU A 155 -13.77 4.17 -6.78
C LEU A 155 -14.89 5.20 -6.49
N PRO A 156 -14.68 6.12 -5.53
CA PRO A 156 -15.75 6.97 -4.99
C PRO A 156 -16.26 8.05 -5.95
N ASN A 157 -15.41 8.61 -6.81
CA ASN A 157 -15.81 9.73 -7.65
C ASN A 157 -16.33 9.23 -8.99
N VAL A 158 -17.60 9.50 -9.29
CA VAL A 158 -18.25 9.13 -10.55
C VAL A 158 -18.15 10.28 -11.54
N ILE A 159 -17.81 9.98 -12.79
CA ILE A 159 -17.88 10.93 -13.91
C ILE A 159 -19.04 10.51 -14.79
N THR A 160 -20.02 11.39 -14.94
CA THR A 160 -21.18 11.17 -15.80
C THR A 160 -21.13 12.09 -17.01
N ASP A 161 -21.69 11.62 -18.12
CA ASP A 161 -21.94 12.45 -19.28
C ASP A 161 -23.03 13.47 -18.94
N GLN A 162 -22.82 14.73 -19.34
CA GLN A 162 -23.76 15.80 -19.04
C GLN A 162 -25.05 15.67 -19.84
N THR A 163 -24.96 15.12 -21.05
CA THR A 163 -26.08 14.97 -21.98
C THR A 163 -26.87 13.69 -21.68
N THR A 164 -26.23 12.53 -21.77
CA THR A 164 -26.92 11.23 -21.61
C THR A 164 -27.09 10.79 -20.15
N LYS A 165 -26.41 11.45 -19.21
CA LYS A 165 -26.29 11.02 -17.79
C LYS A 165 -25.67 9.63 -17.61
N ALA A 166 -25.13 9.03 -18.67
CA ALA A 166 -24.44 7.76 -18.60
C ALA A 166 -23.15 7.88 -17.78
N ILE A 167 -22.80 6.82 -17.05
CA ILE A 167 -21.54 6.78 -16.29
C ILE A 167 -20.39 6.57 -17.28
N LEU A 168 -19.49 7.54 -17.32
CA LEU A 168 -18.30 7.51 -18.16
C LEU A 168 -17.15 6.78 -17.48
N GLY A 169 -17.11 6.76 -16.15
CA GLY A 169 -16.16 5.99 -15.35
C GLY A 169 -16.05 6.51 -13.93
N HIS A 170 -15.16 5.91 -13.17
CA HIS A 170 -14.89 6.28 -11.78
C HIS A 170 -13.42 6.63 -11.58
N TRP A 171 -13.12 7.46 -10.58
CA TRP A 171 -11.75 7.85 -10.26
C TRP A 171 -11.52 8.10 -8.78
N HIS A 172 -10.25 8.07 -8.39
CA HIS A 172 -9.80 8.43 -7.05
C HIS A 172 -8.38 8.99 -7.08
N GLU A 173 -8.13 10.07 -6.35
CA GLU A 173 -6.79 10.61 -6.16
C GLU A 173 -6.33 10.39 -4.72
N VAL A 174 -5.15 9.79 -4.59
CA VAL A 174 -4.44 9.71 -3.32
C VAL A 174 -3.55 10.94 -3.22
N LYS A 175 -3.69 11.67 -2.11
CA LYS A 175 -2.96 12.91 -1.85
C LYS A 175 -1.98 12.72 -0.70
N MET A 176 -0.85 13.38 -0.78
CA MET A 176 0.15 13.46 0.29
C MET A 176 0.31 14.91 0.71
N ARG A 177 0.35 15.15 2.02
CA ARG A 177 0.63 16.48 2.58
C ARG A 177 2.14 16.67 2.66
N SER A 178 2.65 17.73 2.05
CA SER A 178 4.04 18.14 2.17
C SER A 178 4.16 19.49 2.88
N ARG A 179 5.19 19.62 3.73
CA ARG A 179 5.53 20.84 4.46
C ARG A 179 6.64 21.62 3.73
N MET A 180 6.50 21.80 2.42
CA MET A 180 7.46 22.59 1.64
C MET A 180 6.85 23.94 1.27
N GLY A 181 7.25 25.01 1.97
CA GLY A 181 6.84 26.39 1.68
C GLY A 181 7.39 27.41 2.70
N PRO A 182 7.62 28.69 2.31
CA PRO A 182 8.12 29.74 3.22
C PRO A 182 7.11 30.18 4.28
N ALA A 183 5.84 29.80 4.12
CA ALA A 183 4.80 29.90 5.13
C ALA A 183 4.34 28.47 5.43
N ASN A 184 4.12 28.13 6.69
CA ASN A 184 3.68 26.81 7.21
C ASN A 184 2.33 26.28 6.65
N ALA A 185 1.92 26.63 5.44
CA ALA A 185 0.79 26.07 4.74
C ALA A 185 1.13 24.65 4.26
N ALA A 186 0.39 23.66 4.77
CA ALA A 186 0.46 22.30 4.26
C ALA A 186 -0.11 22.28 2.83
N HIS A 187 0.73 22.03 1.84
CA HIS A 187 0.29 21.84 0.47
C HIS A 187 0.00 20.35 0.23
N GLU A 188 -1.19 20.06 -0.30
CA GLU A 188 -1.58 18.71 -0.71
C GLU A 188 -1.19 18.49 -2.17
N PHE A 189 -0.43 17.42 -2.41
CA PHE A 189 0.01 17.02 -3.75
C PHE A 189 -0.58 15.66 -4.09
N VAL A 190 -1.06 15.48 -5.32
CA VAL A 190 -1.56 14.18 -5.81
C VAL A 190 -0.38 13.27 -6.09
N VAL A 191 -0.38 12.10 -5.46
CA VAL A 191 0.71 11.10 -5.58
C VAL A 191 0.32 9.90 -6.44
N ALA A 192 -0.97 9.60 -6.52
CA ALA A 192 -1.48 8.57 -7.41
C ALA A 192 -2.93 8.85 -7.80
N THR A 193 -3.26 8.59 -9.06
CA THR A 193 -4.62 8.66 -9.59
C THR A 193 -5.04 7.28 -10.07
N PHE A 194 -6.17 6.80 -9.56
CA PHE A 194 -6.82 5.56 -9.95
C PHE A 194 -8.01 5.87 -10.85
N LEU A 195 -8.16 5.10 -11.92
CA LEU A 195 -9.24 5.23 -12.88
C LEU A 195 -9.86 3.85 -13.13
N ASP A 196 -11.18 3.79 -13.18
CA ASP A 196 -11.93 2.63 -13.64
C ASP A 196 -12.83 3.06 -14.81
N ILE A 197 -12.46 2.62 -16.00
CA ILE A 197 -13.04 3.07 -17.26
C ILE A 197 -13.83 1.90 -17.88
N PRO A 198 -15.16 2.01 -18.05
CA PRO A 198 -15.99 1.00 -18.70
C PRO A 198 -15.58 0.71 -20.15
N ALA A 199 -15.91 -0.48 -20.65
CA ALA A 199 -15.47 -1.04 -21.94
C ALA A 199 -15.59 -0.12 -23.17
N ASN A 200 -16.63 0.72 -23.22
CA ASN A 200 -16.92 1.60 -24.36
C ASN A 200 -16.41 3.03 -24.18
N ASN A 201 -15.72 3.32 -23.07
CA ASN A 201 -15.27 4.65 -22.72
C ASN A 201 -13.75 4.76 -22.80
N CYS A 202 -13.25 5.99 -22.82
CA CYS A 202 -11.83 6.31 -22.72
C CYS A 202 -11.61 7.55 -21.87
N ALA A 203 -10.41 7.69 -21.31
CA ALA A 203 -9.97 8.91 -20.66
C ALA A 203 -8.96 9.64 -21.54
N ILE A 204 -9.01 10.96 -21.53
CA ILE A 204 -7.95 11.80 -22.09
C ILE A 204 -7.07 12.29 -20.95
N LEU A 205 -5.80 11.94 -21.02
CA LEU A 205 -4.77 12.37 -20.11
C LEU A 205 -3.93 13.46 -20.79
N GLN A 206 -3.49 14.45 -20.03
CA GLN A 206 -2.48 15.41 -20.48
C GLN A 206 -1.17 15.17 -19.78
N LYS A 207 -0.10 15.06 -20.57
CA LYS A 207 1.27 14.87 -20.11
C LYS A 207 2.13 15.96 -20.75
N GLY A 208 2.41 17.02 -19.99
CA GLY A 208 3.01 18.23 -20.56
C GLY A 208 2.10 18.82 -21.63
N ASP A 209 2.59 18.92 -22.87
CA ASP A 209 1.84 19.45 -24.01
C ASP A 209 1.16 18.37 -24.86
N GLU A 210 1.36 17.09 -24.52
CA GLU A 210 0.78 15.96 -25.26
C GLU A 210 -0.54 15.49 -24.60
N LEU A 211 -1.49 15.11 -25.45
CA LEU A 211 -2.73 14.44 -25.04
C LEU A 211 -2.64 12.96 -25.39
N GLU A 212 -2.79 12.11 -24.39
CA GLU A 212 -2.79 10.65 -24.54
C GLU A 212 -4.21 10.10 -24.27
N ILE A 213 -4.63 9.14 -25.09
CA ILE A 213 -5.91 8.43 -24.89
C ILE A 213 -5.64 7.16 -24.09
N LEU A 214 -6.29 7.05 -22.94
CA LEU A 214 -6.29 5.86 -22.10
C LEU A 214 -7.54 5.01 -22.39
N PRO A 215 -7.39 3.74 -22.80
CA PRO A 215 -8.53 2.88 -23.14
C PRO A 215 -9.28 2.43 -21.88
N ALA A 216 -10.37 1.70 -22.09
CA ALA A 216 -11.11 1.03 -21.02
C ALA A 216 -10.22 0.14 -20.13
N GLY A 217 -10.60 0.00 -18.86
CA GLY A 217 -9.91 -0.81 -17.87
C GLY A 217 -9.61 -0.06 -16.57
N GLN A 218 -8.97 -0.78 -15.65
CA GLN A 218 -8.49 -0.25 -14.38
C GLN A 218 -7.06 0.24 -14.50
N HIS A 219 -6.85 1.53 -14.31
CA HIS A 219 -5.56 2.18 -14.47
C HIS A 219 -5.09 2.83 -13.18
N CYS A 220 -3.77 2.89 -13.01
CA CYS A 220 -3.13 3.63 -11.93
C CYS A 220 -2.00 4.46 -12.51
N ILE A 221 -2.04 5.76 -12.23
CA ILE A 221 -1.08 6.75 -12.71
C ILE A 221 -0.37 7.32 -11.48
N THR A 222 0.94 7.16 -11.42
CA THR A 222 1.78 7.65 -10.31
C THR A 222 2.60 8.88 -10.67
N ASN A 223 2.62 9.25 -11.95
CA ASN A 223 3.35 10.42 -12.42
C ASN A 223 2.53 11.69 -12.15
N PRO A 224 3.00 12.62 -11.29
CA PRO A 224 2.24 13.83 -10.95
C PRO A 224 2.10 14.81 -12.13
N ASN A 225 2.93 14.67 -13.17
CA ASN A 225 2.85 15.50 -14.38
C ASN A 225 1.74 15.07 -15.33
N ILE A 226 1.06 13.97 -15.05
CA ILE A 226 -0.06 13.46 -15.85
C ILE A 226 -1.36 13.87 -15.17
N THR A 227 -2.16 14.66 -15.87
CA THR A 227 -3.46 15.13 -15.37
C THR A 227 -4.61 14.51 -16.16
N LEU A 228 -5.66 14.08 -15.46
CA LEU A 228 -6.90 13.67 -16.10
C LEU A 228 -7.63 14.89 -16.63
N ARG A 229 -7.88 14.94 -17.96
CA ARG A 229 -8.66 16.03 -18.55
C ARG A 229 -10.15 15.74 -18.52
N LYS A 230 -10.56 14.63 -19.15
CA LYS A 230 -11.97 14.26 -19.24
C LYS A 230 -12.12 12.80 -19.68
N LEU A 231 -13.25 12.18 -19.33
CA LEU A 231 -13.66 10.88 -19.88
C LEU A 231 -14.67 11.10 -21.00
N PHE A 232 -14.67 10.21 -21.98
CA PHE A 232 -15.58 10.24 -23.11
C PHE A 232 -16.12 8.85 -23.39
N THR A 233 -17.35 8.80 -23.91
CA THR A 233 -17.87 7.60 -24.56
C THR A 233 -17.33 7.54 -25.98
N ARG A 234 -16.98 6.34 -26.45
CA ARG A 234 -16.68 6.09 -27.86
C ARG A 234 -17.95 5.84 -28.68
N GLY A 235 -19.12 5.79 -28.04
CA GLY A 235 -20.40 5.69 -28.72
C GLY A 235 -20.85 7.01 -29.34
N GLU A 236 -21.59 6.90 -30.44
CA GLU A 236 -22.22 8.06 -31.07
C GLU A 236 -23.33 8.59 -30.15
N CYS A 237 -23.29 9.89 -29.83
CA CYS A 237 -24.36 10.59 -29.14
C CYS A 237 -24.85 11.70 -30.06
N GLN A 238 -26.00 11.49 -30.71
CA GLN A 238 -26.63 12.49 -31.56
C GLN A 238 -27.46 13.42 -30.69
N THR A 239 -27.12 14.70 -30.67
CA THR A 239 -27.94 15.74 -30.03
C THR A 239 -28.70 16.44 -31.14
N GLU A 240 -30.02 16.30 -31.17
CA GLU A 240 -30.87 17.08 -32.09
C GLU A 240 -30.85 18.54 -31.66
N MET A 241 -30.46 19.43 -32.57
CA MET A 241 -30.52 20.87 -32.32
C MET A 241 -31.96 21.34 -32.52
N PRO A 242 -32.58 22.02 -31.54
CA PRO A 242 -33.92 22.54 -31.71
C PRO A 242 -33.91 23.59 -32.83
N THR A 243 -34.66 23.34 -33.90
CA THR A 243 -34.99 24.36 -34.90
C THR A 243 -36.04 25.30 -34.31
N LYS A 244 -35.86 26.61 -34.55
CA LYS A 244 -36.87 27.61 -34.22
C LYS A 244 -38.04 27.44 -35.18
N ASP A 245 -39.18 27.01 -34.65
CA ASP A 245 -40.50 27.26 -35.25
C ASP A 245 -41.06 28.59 -34.74
#